data_AF-A0A1H5RGJ2-F1
#
_entry.id   AF-A0A1H5RGJ2-F1
#
_cell.length_a   1.000
_cell.length_b   1.000
_cell.length_c   1.000
_cell.angle_alpha   90.00
_cell.angle_beta   90.00
_cell.angle_gamma   90.00
#
_symmetry.space_group_name_H-M   'P 1'
#
loop_
_entity.id
_entity.type
_entity.pdbx_description
1 polymer ?
#
loop_
_entity_poly.entity_id
_entity_poly.type
_entity_poly.pdbx_seq_one_letter_code
_entity_poly.pdbx_strand_id
1 'polypeptide(L)'
;MVTETEYRTSIDGFVSCMRNAGYAVTDPVLSPIDGLTLLYDLHPSGDPDAWNKKVDECDSGFVSQIEPAYVESREQVMAPVLRSATATCLTDGGIRLSGSEHNVKDFVDAAEGAGDKVMRCISTAMKRLFPDYPGFLKVRW
;
A
#
# COMPACT_ATOMS: atom_id res chain seq x y z
N MET A 1 15.22 14.71 2.56
CA MET A 1 14.64 13.55 1.86
C MET A 1 14.72 12.38 2.80
N VAL A 2 13.63 11.66 3.03
CA VAL A 2 13.62 10.45 3.88
C VAL A 2 14.30 9.32 3.13
N THR A 3 15.28 8.65 3.74
CA THR A 3 16.00 7.49 3.21
C THR A 3 15.22 6.19 3.43
N GLU A 4 15.62 5.11 2.75
CA GLU A 4 15.01 3.78 2.98
C GLU A 4 15.22 3.30 4.42
N THR A 5 16.41 3.52 4.99
CA THR A 5 16.71 3.16 6.37
C THR A 5 15.85 3.94 7.36
N GLU A 6 15.67 5.25 7.18
CA GLU A 6 14.77 6.05 8.02
C GLU A 6 13.32 5.59 7.92
N TYR A 7 12.86 5.29 6.70
CA TYR A 7 11.50 4.78 6.50
C TYR A 7 11.29 3.42 7.16
N ARG A 8 12.21 2.46 6.97
CA ARG A 8 12.15 1.15 7.61
C ARG A 8 12.18 1.27 9.13
N THR A 9 13.04 2.13 9.68
CA THR A 9 13.14 2.38 11.12
C THR A 9 11.83 2.95 11.69
N SER A 10 11.18 3.85 10.93
CA SER A 10 9.87 4.39 11.27
C SER A 10 8.80 3.29 11.33
N ILE A 11 8.70 2.44 10.30
CA ILE A 11 7.73 1.34 10.29
C ILE A 11 8.01 0.32 11.41
N ASP A 12 9.29 -0.04 11.64
CA ASP A 12 9.68 -0.93 12.74
C ASP A 12 9.32 -0.34 14.12
N GLY A 13 9.44 0.99 14.25
CA GLY A 13 9.01 1.73 15.43
C GLY A 13 7.50 1.66 15.68
N PHE A 14 6.68 1.82 14.63
CA PHE A 14 5.23 1.64 14.71
C PHE A 14 4.86 0.21 15.13
N VAL A 15 5.43 -0.80 14.45
CA VAL A 15 5.18 -2.22 14.73
C VAL A 15 5.55 -2.54 16.17
N SER A 16 6.71 -2.06 16.64
CA SER A 16 7.16 -2.24 18.01
C SER A 16 6.23 -1.54 19.02
N CYS A 17 5.77 -0.33 18.73
CA CYS A 17 4.84 0.43 19.56
C CYS A 17 3.53 -0.34 19.79
N MET A 18 2.95 -0.89 18.71
CA MET A 18 1.72 -1.69 18.79
C MET A 18 1.93 -3.02 19.51
N ARG A 19 3.02 -3.75 19.20
CA ARG A 19 3.36 -5.01 19.87
C ARG A 19 3.61 -4.83 21.36
N ASN A 20 4.30 -3.77 21.76
CA ASN A 20 4.54 -3.44 23.16
C ASN A 20 3.26 -3.07 23.92
N ALA A 21 2.24 -2.58 23.21
CA ALA A 21 0.90 -2.34 23.75
C ALA A 21 0.04 -3.63 23.83
N GLY A 22 0.58 -4.78 23.41
CA GLY A 22 -0.11 -6.07 23.44
C GLY A 22 -0.95 -6.37 22.19
N TYR A 23 -0.83 -5.56 21.14
CA TYR A 23 -1.59 -5.74 19.91
C TYR A 23 -0.83 -6.55 18.86
N ALA A 24 -1.57 -7.42 18.15
CA ALA A 24 -1.01 -8.23 17.09
C ALA A 24 -0.82 -7.39 15.81
N VAL A 25 0.42 -7.37 15.31
CA VAL A 25 0.79 -6.76 14.04
C VAL A 25 1.66 -7.74 13.26
N THR A 26 1.36 -7.99 12.00
CA THR A 26 2.20 -8.85 11.15
C THR A 26 3.51 -8.15 10.81
N ASP A 27 4.50 -8.92 10.35
CA ASP A 27 5.75 -8.33 9.88
C ASP A 27 5.51 -7.56 8.56
N PRO A 28 6.10 -6.36 8.39
CA PRO A 28 5.87 -5.57 7.20
C PRO A 28 6.43 -6.22 5.94
N VAL A 29 5.68 -6.14 4.84
CA VAL A 29 6.06 -6.63 3.50
C VAL A 29 5.98 -5.53 2.47
N LEU A 30 6.88 -5.53 1.48
CA LEU A 30 6.92 -4.50 0.44
C LEU A 30 5.72 -4.60 -0.50
N SER A 31 5.00 -3.50 -0.68
CA SER A 31 3.83 -3.40 -1.55
C SER A 31 4.21 -3.66 -3.02
N PRO A 32 3.59 -4.64 -3.69
CA PRO A 32 3.78 -4.85 -5.12
C PRO A 32 3.02 -3.82 -5.96
N ILE A 33 2.22 -2.94 -5.34
CA ILE A 33 1.45 -1.90 -6.03
C ILE A 33 2.35 -0.75 -6.43
N ASP A 34 3.24 -0.31 -5.53
CA ASP A 34 4.09 0.86 -5.72
C ASP A 34 5.60 0.58 -5.57
N GLY A 35 5.97 -0.61 -5.04
CA GLY A 35 7.37 -0.98 -4.81
C GLY A 35 8.05 -0.20 -3.68
N LEU A 36 7.29 0.55 -2.87
CA LEU A 36 7.80 1.45 -1.85
C LEU A 36 7.14 1.25 -0.48
N THR A 37 5.81 1.15 -0.43
CA THR A 37 5.06 1.10 0.83
C THR A 37 5.26 -0.24 1.53
N LEU A 38 5.54 -0.24 2.83
CA LEU A 38 5.53 -1.43 3.67
C LEU A 38 4.12 -1.68 4.21
N LEU A 39 3.52 -2.79 3.80
CA LEU A 39 2.18 -3.24 4.21
C LEU A 39 2.29 -4.13 5.43
N TYR A 40 1.32 -4.01 6.35
CA TYR A 40 1.19 -4.87 7.52
C TYR A 40 -0.30 -4.97 7.90
N ASP A 41 -0.68 -6.07 8.54
CA ASP A 41 -2.03 -6.26 9.07
C ASP A 41 -2.06 -5.86 10.53
N LEU A 42 -3.16 -5.18 10.86
CA LEU A 42 -3.47 -4.74 12.20
C LEU A 42 -4.92 -5.17 12.50
N HIS A 43 -5.11 -6.11 13.42
CA HIS A 43 -6.43 -6.65 13.74
C HIS A 43 -7.00 -5.96 14.98
N PRO A 44 -8.10 -5.19 14.86
CA PRO A 44 -8.74 -4.57 16.01
C PRO A 44 -9.03 -5.58 17.11
N SER A 45 -8.68 -5.21 18.34
CA SER A 45 -8.86 -6.07 19.51
C SER A 45 -9.07 -5.25 20.77
N GLY A 46 -9.81 -5.81 21.73
CA GLY A 46 -10.11 -5.14 22.99
C GLY A 46 -11.10 -3.98 22.84
N ASP A 47 -10.93 -2.97 23.70
CA ASP A 47 -11.74 -1.76 23.70
C ASP A 47 -11.44 -0.87 22.47
N PRO A 48 -12.45 -0.50 21.65
CA PRO A 48 -12.23 0.27 20.42
C PRO A 48 -11.61 1.64 20.64
N ASP A 49 -11.95 2.35 21.72
CA ASP A 49 -11.42 3.68 21.99
C ASP A 49 -9.95 3.62 22.41
N ALA A 50 -9.61 2.68 23.29
CA ALA A 50 -8.23 2.41 23.66
C ALA A 50 -7.39 1.95 22.45
N TRP A 51 -7.95 1.08 21.61
CA TRP A 51 -7.34 0.63 20.37
C TRP A 51 -7.03 1.79 19.43
N ASN A 52 -8.05 2.58 19.07
CA ASN A 52 -7.90 3.70 18.14
C ASN A 52 -6.90 4.72 18.66
N LYS A 53 -6.99 5.07 19.95
CA LYS A 53 -6.03 5.97 20.59
C LYS A 53 -4.60 5.44 20.49
N LYS A 54 -4.39 4.13 20.70
CA LYS A 54 -3.05 3.54 20.60
C LYS A 54 -2.52 3.56 19.17
N VAL A 55 -3.37 3.25 18.18
CA VAL A 55 -3.02 3.34 16.77
C VAL A 55 -2.60 4.76 16.41
N ASP A 56 -3.39 5.76 16.78
CA ASP A 56 -3.10 7.17 16.50
C ASP A 56 -1.80 7.63 17.16
N GLU A 57 -1.56 7.24 18.42
CA GLU A 57 -0.30 7.53 19.13
C GLU A 57 0.91 6.91 18.43
N CYS A 58 0.83 5.65 18.04
CA CYS A 58 1.92 4.96 17.35
C CYS A 58 2.13 5.50 15.92
N ASP A 59 1.05 5.77 15.18
CA ASP A 59 1.14 6.32 13.82
C ASP A 59 1.77 7.72 13.85
N SER A 60 1.25 8.61 14.71
CA SER A 60 1.75 10.00 14.85
C SER A 60 3.21 10.06 15.28
N GLY A 61 3.65 9.12 16.12
CA GLY A 61 5.02 9.07 16.63
C GLY A 61 6.04 8.57 15.61
N PHE A 62 5.61 7.76 14.64
CA PHE A 62 6.53 7.03 13.77
C PHE A 62 6.26 7.22 12.27
N VAL A 63 5.02 7.07 11.81
CA VAL A 63 4.69 6.85 10.39
C VAL A 63 4.21 8.12 9.69
N SER A 64 3.34 8.91 10.32
CA SER A 64 2.48 9.88 9.61
C SER A 64 3.24 10.95 8.81
N GLN A 65 4.46 11.30 9.23
CA GLN A 65 5.31 12.26 8.53
C GLN A 65 6.37 11.60 7.64
N ILE A 66 6.79 10.38 7.98
CA ILE A 66 7.92 9.72 7.33
C ILE A 66 7.49 8.98 6.07
N GLU A 67 6.39 8.23 6.12
CA GLU A 67 5.94 7.45 4.97
C GLU A 67 5.54 8.34 3.78
N PRO A 68 4.70 9.38 3.92
CA PRO A 68 4.35 10.23 2.78
C PRO A 68 5.58 10.87 2.15
N ALA A 69 6.49 11.42 2.97
CA ALA A 69 7.73 12.01 2.49
C ALA A 69 8.66 10.99 1.79
N TYR A 70 8.65 9.73 2.22
CA TYR A 70 9.42 8.66 1.57
C TYR A 70 8.83 8.27 0.21
N VAL A 71 7.51 8.04 0.15
CA VAL A 71 6.81 7.54 -1.04
C VAL A 71 6.68 8.63 -2.11
N GLU A 72 6.33 9.85 -1.73
CA GLU A 72 6.10 10.97 -2.68
C GLU A 72 7.39 11.49 -3.30
N SER A 73 8.55 11.25 -2.68
CA SER A 73 9.85 11.67 -3.21
C SER A 73 10.51 10.64 -4.15
N ARG A 74 9.81 9.56 -4.49
CA ARG A 74 10.36 8.44 -5.25
C ARG A 74 9.46 8.01 -6.40
N GLU A 75 10.09 7.44 -7.40
CA GLU A 75 9.38 6.79 -8.49
C GLU A 75 8.72 5.51 -7.97
N GLN A 76 7.41 5.42 -8.14
CA GLN A 76 6.63 4.24 -7.83
C GLN A 76 6.66 3.29 -9.03
N VAL A 77 6.88 2.01 -8.77
CA VAL A 77 6.91 0.98 -9.81
C VAL A 77 6.10 -0.22 -9.36
N MET A 78 5.04 -0.51 -10.11
CA MET A 78 4.21 -1.68 -9.87
C MET A 78 4.96 -2.97 -10.26
N ALA A 79 4.84 -4.00 -9.42
CA ALA A 79 5.43 -5.30 -9.67
C ALA A 79 4.98 -5.84 -11.04
N PRO A 80 5.88 -6.41 -11.87
CA PRO A 80 5.56 -6.77 -13.26
C PRO A 80 4.34 -7.69 -13.41
N VAL A 81 4.19 -8.67 -12.52
CA VAL A 81 3.07 -9.62 -12.53
C VAL A 81 1.74 -8.94 -12.19
N LEU A 82 1.74 -7.99 -11.25
CA LEU A 82 0.55 -7.23 -10.89
C LEU A 82 0.18 -6.25 -12.00
N ARG A 83 1.18 -5.55 -12.54
CA ARG A 83 1.04 -4.62 -13.66
C ARG A 83 0.43 -5.30 -14.89
N SER A 84 0.93 -6.47 -15.26
CA SER A 84 0.38 -7.25 -16.37
C SER A 84 -1.07 -7.66 -16.10
N ALA A 85 -1.40 -8.12 -14.88
CA ALA A 85 -2.76 -8.52 -14.55
C ALA A 85 -3.74 -7.34 -14.52
N THR A 86 -3.31 -6.18 -14.01
CA THR A 86 -4.09 -4.93 -14.05
C THR A 86 -4.32 -4.51 -15.50
N ALA A 87 -3.28 -4.52 -16.34
CA ALA A 87 -3.40 -4.18 -17.75
C ALA A 87 -4.41 -5.07 -18.47
N THR A 88 -4.31 -6.39 -18.31
CA THR A 88 -5.28 -7.35 -18.90
C THR A 88 -6.71 -7.06 -18.45
N CYS A 89 -6.92 -6.86 -17.15
CA CYS A 89 -8.25 -6.54 -16.61
C CYS A 89 -8.85 -5.26 -17.22
N LEU A 90 -8.04 -4.22 -17.39
CA LEU A 90 -8.47 -2.96 -17.98
C LEU A 90 -8.77 -3.11 -19.49
N THR A 91 -7.91 -3.81 -20.23
CA THR A 91 -8.13 -4.06 -21.67
C THR A 91 -9.36 -4.91 -21.93
N ASP A 92 -9.60 -5.94 -21.10
CA ASP A 92 -10.82 -6.76 -21.17
C ASP A 92 -12.08 -5.92 -20.87
N GLY A 93 -11.93 -4.88 -20.04
CA GLY A 93 -12.95 -3.87 -19.75
C GLY A 93 -13.09 -2.79 -20.82
N GLY A 94 -12.37 -2.87 -21.94
CA GLY A 94 -12.42 -1.93 -23.05
C GLY A 94 -11.60 -0.65 -22.87
N ILE A 95 -10.76 -0.57 -21.84
CA ILE A 95 -9.85 0.57 -21.63
C ILE A 95 -8.62 0.39 -22.52
N ARG A 96 -8.29 1.44 -23.28
CA ARG A 96 -7.10 1.43 -24.13
C ARG A 96 -5.89 1.82 -23.31
N LEU A 97 -4.84 1.02 -23.42
CA LEU A 97 -3.56 1.25 -22.78
C LEU A 97 -2.49 1.47 -23.86
N SER A 98 -1.49 2.25 -23.52
CA SER A 98 -0.29 2.47 -24.33
C SER A 98 0.70 1.31 -24.24
N GLY A 99 0.65 0.55 -23.15
CA GLY A 99 1.62 -0.50 -22.82
C GLY A 99 2.85 0.01 -22.07
N SER A 100 2.95 1.32 -21.84
CA SER A 100 4.02 1.94 -21.03
C SER A 100 3.57 2.30 -19.62
N GLU A 101 2.39 1.86 -19.19
CA GLU A 101 1.92 2.07 -17.81
C GLU A 101 2.82 1.27 -16.86
N HIS A 102 3.47 1.96 -15.93
CA HIS A 102 4.43 1.37 -14.98
C HIS A 102 3.93 1.42 -13.53
N ASN A 103 3.05 2.36 -13.22
CA ASN A 103 2.50 2.58 -11.89
C ASN A 103 0.98 2.81 -11.93
N VAL A 104 0.39 3.02 -10.75
CA VAL A 104 -1.05 3.24 -10.60
C VAL A 104 -1.51 4.53 -11.29
N LYS A 105 -0.72 5.60 -11.20
CA LYS A 105 -1.03 6.89 -11.83
C LYS A 105 -1.13 6.74 -13.34
N ASP A 106 -0.19 6.05 -13.98
CA ASP A 106 -0.21 5.84 -15.43
C ASP A 106 -1.50 5.12 -15.87
N PHE A 107 -1.93 4.09 -15.12
CA PHE A 107 -3.18 3.40 -15.40
C PHE A 107 -4.41 4.29 -15.19
N VAL A 108 -4.42 5.13 -14.16
CA VAL A 108 -5.53 6.06 -13.88
C VAL A 108 -5.63 7.13 -14.94
N ASP A 109 -4.49 7.70 -15.35
CA ASP A 109 -4.42 8.70 -16.41
C ASP A 109 -4.90 8.10 -17.75
N ALA A 110 -4.47 6.86 -18.08
CA ALA A 110 -4.93 6.14 -19.28
C ALA A 110 -6.42 5.76 -19.23
N ALA A 111 -6.99 5.58 -18.04
CA ALA A 111 -8.39 5.21 -17.86
C ALA A 111 -9.37 6.40 -17.97
N GLU A 112 -8.89 7.62 -18.19
CA GLU A 112 -9.67 8.84 -18.48
C GLU A 112 -10.94 9.00 -17.60
N GLY A 113 -10.76 8.95 -16.27
CA GLY A 113 -11.85 9.12 -15.31
C GLY A 113 -12.49 7.82 -14.81
N ALA A 114 -12.06 6.66 -15.30
CA ALA A 114 -12.44 5.34 -14.76
C ALA A 114 -11.45 4.81 -13.70
N GLY A 115 -10.99 5.69 -12.81
CA GLY A 115 -10.04 5.33 -11.75
C GLY A 115 -10.56 4.25 -10.79
N ASP A 116 -11.87 4.18 -10.58
CA ASP A 116 -12.53 3.12 -9.81
C ASP A 116 -12.34 1.72 -10.44
N LYS A 117 -12.34 1.63 -11.78
CA LYS A 117 -12.04 0.38 -12.50
C LYS A 117 -10.59 -0.02 -12.32
N VAL A 118 -9.66 0.94 -12.34
CA VAL A 118 -8.24 0.70 -12.06
C VAL A 118 -8.07 0.12 -10.66
N MET A 119 -8.66 0.74 -9.64
CA MET A 119 -8.58 0.24 -8.26
C MET A 119 -9.19 -1.15 -8.10
N ARG A 120 -10.30 -1.43 -8.79
CA ARG A 120 -10.93 -2.75 -8.79
C ARG A 120 -10.04 -3.80 -9.43
N CYS A 121 -9.43 -3.50 -10.57
CA CYS A 121 -8.50 -4.40 -11.25
C CYS A 121 -7.27 -4.69 -10.37
N ILE A 122 -6.66 -3.67 -9.78
CA ILE A 122 -5.54 -3.83 -8.85
C ILE A 122 -5.95 -4.67 -7.64
N SER A 123 -7.04 -4.34 -6.97
CA SER A 123 -7.49 -5.06 -5.77
C SER A 123 -7.82 -6.53 -6.07
N THR A 124 -8.45 -6.80 -7.20
CA THR A 124 -8.76 -8.18 -7.63
C THR A 124 -7.50 -8.96 -7.97
N ALA A 125 -6.57 -8.35 -8.71
CA ALA A 125 -5.30 -8.95 -9.05
C ALA A 125 -4.43 -9.20 -7.80
N MET A 126 -4.41 -8.25 -6.85
CA MET A 126 -3.75 -8.39 -5.57
C MET A 126 -4.24 -9.63 -4.81
N LYS A 127 -5.54 -9.75 -4.60
CA LYS A 127 -6.14 -10.90 -3.89
C LYS A 127 -5.82 -12.23 -4.56
N ARG A 128 -5.74 -12.25 -5.90
CA ARG A 128 -5.46 -13.48 -6.66
C ARG A 128 -3.98 -13.85 -6.66
N LEU A 129 -3.07 -12.87 -6.84
CA LEU A 129 -1.64 -13.10 -7.04
C LEU A 129 -0.84 -13.09 -5.74
N PHE A 130 -1.35 -12.39 -4.73
CA PHE A 130 -0.71 -12.19 -3.43
C PHE A 130 -1.68 -12.52 -2.29
N PRO A 131 -2.21 -13.75 -2.21
CA PRO A 131 -3.25 -14.11 -1.24
C PRO A 131 -2.79 -14.02 0.22
N ASP A 132 -1.48 -14.11 0.46
CA ASP A 132 -0.88 -14.07 1.80
C ASP A 132 -0.40 -12.67 2.22
N TYR A 133 -0.63 -11.65 1.38
CA TYR A 133 -0.26 -10.27 1.70
C TYR A 133 -1.29 -9.64 2.64
N PRO A 134 -0.91 -8.60 3.40
CA PRO A 134 -1.83 -7.86 4.25
C PRO A 134 -3.10 -7.43 3.52
N GLY A 135 -4.24 -7.60 4.19
CA GLY A 135 -5.55 -7.38 3.60
C GLY A 135 -5.89 -5.91 3.37
N PHE A 136 -5.25 -5.01 4.12
CA PHE A 136 -5.37 -3.57 3.90
C PHE A 136 -4.45 -3.11 2.76
N LEU A 137 -5.05 -2.76 1.62
CA LEU A 137 -4.34 -2.17 0.50
C LEU A 137 -4.21 -0.66 0.71
N LYS A 138 -2.97 -0.18 0.81
CA LYS A 138 -2.65 1.25 0.73
C LYS A 138 -2.21 1.54 -0.70
N VAL A 139 -3.00 2.34 -1.40
CA VAL A 139 -2.74 2.69 -2.80
C VAL A 139 -2.64 4.22 -2.87
N ARG A 140 -1.51 4.72 -3.38
CA ARG A 140 -1.20 6.15 -3.56
C ARG A 140 -0.87 6.38 -5.05
N TRP A 141 -1.32 7.47 -5.65
CA TRP A 141 -1.05 7.83 -7.05
C TRP A 141 -1.35 9.29 -7.34
#